data_AF-A0A1S8TEK3-F1
#
_entry.id   AF-A0A1S8TEK3-F1
#
_cell.length_a   1.000
_cell.length_b   1.000
_cell.length_c   1.000
_cell.angle_alpha   90.00
_cell.angle_beta   90.00
_cell.angle_gamma   90.00
#
_symmetry.space_group_name_H-M   'P 1'
#
loop_
_entity.id
_entity.type
_entity.pdbx_description
1 polymer ?
#
loop_
_entity_poly.entity_id
_entity_poly.type
_entity_poly.pdbx_seq_one_letter_code
_entity_poly.pdbx_strand_id
1 'polypeptide(L)' 'MDNNVNEAILDKLTKTCTCKLITRAKIKEAIRNGASTVKEVQEATGAGSGSCKGKNCSPRIYELLKQYES' A
#
# COMPACT_ATOMS: atom_id res chain seq x y z
N MET A 1 0.71 20.12 17.42
CA MET A 1 1.77 19.63 16.50
C MET A 1 1.67 18.11 16.52
N ASP A 2 0.68 17.51 15.85
CA ASP A 2 0.32 16.09 16.13
C ASP A 2 -0.24 15.34 14.91
N ASN A 3 -0.20 15.95 13.72
CA ASN A 3 -0.87 15.38 12.54
C ASN A 3 -0.16 14.13 11.98
N ASN A 4 1.16 14.04 12.13
CA ASN A 4 1.96 12.94 11.59
C ASN A 4 1.76 11.61 12.35
N VAL A 5 1.58 11.67 13.67
CA VAL A 5 1.35 10.48 14.51
C VAL A 5 0.01 9.83 14.15
N ASN A 6 -1.02 10.65 13.96
CA ASN A 6 -2.35 10.17 13.57
C ASN A 6 -2.34 9.45 12.21
N GLU A 7 -1.61 9.96 11.22
CA GLU A 7 -1.52 9.30 9.92
C GLU A 7 -0.83 7.93 10.00
N ALA A 8 0.27 7.83 10.74
CA ALA A 8 0.98 6.55 10.91
C ALA A 8 0.11 5.49 11.60
N ILE A 9 -0.73 5.89 12.57
CA ILE A 9 -1.70 4.99 13.20
C ILE A 9 -2.76 4.55 12.18
N LEU A 10 -3.34 5.50 11.43
CA LEU A 10 -4.33 5.21 10.39
C LEU A 10 -3.78 4.27 9.31
N ASP A 11 -2.50 4.40 8.93
CA ASP A 11 -1.84 3.53 7.96
C ASP A 11 -1.78 2.07 8.42
N LYS A 12 -1.58 1.83 9.72
CA LYS A 12 -1.53 0.48 10.29
C LYS A 12 -2.93 -0.16 10.36
N LEU A 13 -3.96 0.64 10.58
CA LEU A 13 -5.34 0.17 10.67
C LEU A 13 -5.96 -0.06 9.29
N THR A 14 -5.74 0.87 8.36
CA THR A 14 -6.33 0.88 7.02
C THR A 14 -5.80 -0.28 6.18
N LYS A 15 -6.71 -1.07 5.59
CA LYS A 15 -6.35 -2.17 4.68
C LYS A 15 -6.44 -1.71 3.23
N THR A 16 -5.30 -1.61 2.56
CA THR A 16 -5.24 -1.29 1.13
C THR A 16 -5.70 -2.49 0.29
N CYS A 17 -5.25 -3.70 0.64
CA CYS A 17 -5.74 -4.95 0.05
C CYS A 17 -6.64 -5.68 1.05
N THR A 18 -7.95 -5.57 0.89
CA THR A 18 -8.92 -6.16 1.82
C THR A 18 -8.92 -7.69 1.78
N CYS A 19 -8.84 -8.30 0.60
CA CYS A 19 -8.87 -9.77 0.48
C CYS A 19 -7.62 -10.48 1.01
N LYS A 20 -6.48 -9.77 1.08
CA LYS A 20 -5.21 -10.28 1.63
C LYS A 20 -4.85 -9.65 2.98
N LEU A 21 -5.73 -8.81 3.51
CA LEU A 21 -5.54 -8.07 4.78
C LEU A 21 -4.24 -7.26 4.83
N ILE A 22 -3.74 -6.76 3.69
CA ILE A 22 -2.51 -5.95 3.62
C ILE A 22 -2.81 -4.50 3.96
N THR A 23 -2.08 -3.96 4.93
CA THR A 23 -2.24 -2.59 5.45
C THR A 23 -1.63 -1.54 4.54
N ARG A 24 -2.12 -0.30 4.65
CA ARG A 24 -1.52 0.85 3.95
C ARG A 24 -0.09 1.11 4.42
N ALA A 25 0.20 0.86 5.70
CA ALA A 25 1.55 0.89 6.25
C ALA A 25 2.51 -0.05 5.51
N LYS A 26 2.10 -1.31 5.25
CA LYS A 26 2.95 -2.29 4.56
C LYS A 26 3.20 -1.90 3.10
N ILE A 27 2.20 -1.32 2.43
CA ILE A 27 2.37 -0.78 1.07
C ILE A 27 3.38 0.37 1.07
N LYS A 28 3.21 1.36 1.96
CA LYS A 28 4.14 2.50 2.09
C LYS A 28 5.57 2.05 2.45
N GLU A 29 5.72 1.03 3.29
CA GLU A 29 7.02 0.42 3.61
C GLU A 29 7.69 -0.17 2.36
N ALA A 30 6.95 -0.91 1.53
CA ALA A 30 7.49 -1.45 0.28
C ALA A 30 7.97 -0.34 -0.68
N ILE A 31 7.21 0.75 -0.79
CA ILE A 31 7.59 1.91 -1.61
C ILE A 31 8.87 2.55 -1.08
N ARG A 32 8.95 2.80 0.24
CA ARG A 32 10.18 3.34 0.88
C ARG A 32 11.39 2.43 0.71
N ASN A 33 11.17 1.13 0.60
CA ASN A 33 12.22 0.14 0.36
C ASN A 33 12.58 0.00 -1.14
N GLY A 34 12.05 0.85 -2.02
CA GLY A 34 12.46 0.96 -3.41
C GLY A 34 11.48 0.40 -4.44
N ALA A 35 10.30 -0.09 -4.04
CA ALA A 35 9.29 -0.48 -5.03
C ALA A 35 8.70 0.77 -5.70
N SER A 36 8.84 0.87 -7.01
CA SER A 36 8.42 2.02 -7.82
C SER A 36 7.24 1.73 -8.74
N THR A 37 6.86 0.46 -8.88
CA THR A 37 5.72 0.03 -9.71
C THR A 37 4.69 -0.74 -8.90
N VAL A 38 3.44 -0.77 -9.39
CA VAL A 38 2.37 -1.58 -8.76
C VAL A 38 2.79 -3.04 -8.66
N LYS A 39 3.47 -3.57 -9.68
CA LYS A 39 3.93 -4.96 -9.72
C LYS A 39 4.99 -5.23 -8.64
N GLU A 40 6.00 -4.38 -8.52
CA GLU A 40 7.02 -4.51 -7.47
C GLU A 40 6.41 -4.44 -6.06
N VAL A 41 5.45 -3.54 -5.84
CA VAL A 41 4.73 -3.47 -4.57
C VAL A 41 3.95 -4.76 -4.31
N GLN A 42 3.25 -5.29 -5.32
CA GLN A 42 2.51 -6.55 -5.18
C GLN A 42 3.44 -7.73 -4.87
N GLU A 43 4.60 -7.81 -5.52
CA GLU A 43 5.62 -8.82 -5.25
C GLU A 43 6.18 -8.69 -3.82
N ALA A 44 6.47 -7.46 -3.38
CA ALA A 44 7.02 -7.19 -2.05
C ALA A 44 6.03 -7.43 -0.90
N THR A 45 4.73 -7.20 -1.11
CA THR A 45 3.72 -7.28 -0.02
C THR A 45 2.75 -8.44 -0.15
N GLY A 46 2.75 -9.17 -1.27
CA GLY A 46 1.74 -10.17 -1.60
C GLY A 46 0.34 -9.58 -1.88
N ALA A 47 0.21 -8.26 -2.05
CA ALA A 47 -1.07 -7.65 -2.41
C ALA A 47 -1.47 -8.07 -3.83
N GLY A 48 -2.78 -8.15 -4.09
CA GLY A 48 -3.28 -8.56 -5.41
C GLY A 48 -3.20 -10.06 -5.72
N SER A 49 -2.54 -10.86 -4.89
CA SER A 49 -2.48 -12.33 -5.03
C SER A 49 -3.76 -13.09 -4.61
N GLY A 50 -4.80 -12.37 -4.15
CA GLY A 50 -6.07 -12.97 -3.74
C GLY A 50 -7.02 -13.27 -4.92
N SER A 51 -8.20 -13.81 -4.62
CA SER A 51 -9.22 -14.15 -5.62
C SER A 51 -9.68 -12.96 -6.49
N CYS A 52 -9.58 -11.73 -5.97
CA CYS A 52 -9.88 -10.52 -6.73
C CYS A 52 -8.78 -10.09 -7.72
N LYS A 53 -7.63 -10.78 -7.74
CA LYS A 53 -6.50 -10.55 -8.65
C LYS A 53 -6.04 -9.08 -8.74
N GLY A 54 -6.03 -8.40 -7.60
CA GLY A 54 -5.59 -6.99 -7.51
C GLY A 54 -6.62 -5.95 -7.94
N LYS A 55 -7.79 -6.35 -8.49
CA LYS A 55 -8.81 -5.42 -9.02
C LYS A 55 -9.13 -4.23 -8.11
N ASN A 56 -9.17 -4.45 -6.80
CA ASN A 56 -9.54 -3.42 -5.81
C ASN A 56 -8.34 -2.66 -5.22
N CYS A 57 -7.17 -3.29 -5.12
CA CYS A 57 -6.01 -2.69 -4.44
C CYS A 57 -5.00 -2.08 -5.41
N SER A 58 -4.89 -2.57 -6.65
CA SER A 58 -3.96 -2.04 -7.64
C SER A 58 -4.15 -0.54 -7.91
N PRO A 59 -5.39 -0.02 -8.09
CA PRO A 59 -5.58 1.42 -8.27
C PRO A 59 -5.14 2.23 -7.04
N ARG A 60 -5.39 1.71 -5.83
CA ARG A 60 -4.98 2.38 -4.57
C ARG A 60 -3.47 2.37 -4.39
N ILE A 61 -2.80 1.29 -4.80
CA ILE A 61 -1.34 1.18 -4.78
C ILE A 61 -0.74 2.19 -5.76
N TYR A 62 -1.32 2.31 -6.95
CA TYR A 62 -0.89 3.30 -7.95
C TYR A 62 -0.98 4.73 -7.42
N GLU A 63 -2.09 5.11 -6.78
CA GLU A 63 -2.23 6.44 -6.16
C GLU A 63 -1.22 6.68 -5.01
N LEU A 64 -0.87 5.64 -4.25
CA LEU A 64 0.16 5.74 -3.22
C LEU A 64 1.55 5.94 -3.84
N LEU A 65 1.87 5.24 -4.94
CA LEU A 65 3.15 5.42 -5.64
C LEU A 65 3.32 6.86 -6.14
N LYS A 66 2.28 7.44 -6.77
CA LYS A 66 2.30 8.83 -7.23
C LYS A 66 2.63 9.84 -6.14
N GLN A 67 2.24 9.59 -4.88
CA GLN A 67 2.55 10.47 -3.75
C GLN A 67 4.04 10.44 -3.36
N TYR A 68 4.80 9.44 -3.78
CA TYR A 68 6.24 9.28 -3.49
C TYR A 68 7.14 9.71 -4.67
N GLU A 69 6.56 10.02 -5.82
CA GLU A 69 7.29 10.55 -7.00
C GLU A 69 7.52 12.08 -6.91
N SER A 70 7.15 12.71 -5.79
CA SER A 70 7.23 14.17 -5.55
C SER A 70 8.38 14.58 -4.63
#